data_AF-A0A2W6D2Q0-F1
#
_entry.id   AF-A0A2W6D2Q0-F1
#
_cell.length_a   1.000
_cell.length_b   1.000
_cell.length_c   1.000
_cell.angle_alpha   90.00
_cell.angle_beta   90.00
_cell.angle_gamma   90.00
#
_symmetry.space_group_name_H-M   'P 1'
#
loop_
_entity.id
_entity.type
_entity.pdbx_description
1 polymer ?
#
loop_
_entity_poly.entity_id
_entity_poly.type
_entity_poly.pdbx_seq_one_letter_code
_entity_poly.pdbx_strand_id
1 'polypeptide(L)'
;MVTLSSGVATAAPQAPPPVADIPNVTGVSTSVALDSGFVSALKSLDVAPSPSGKAKVDNGVATFPITGGHVTVYKPGDVDPYVQGMLMHEGSGLKLTKGGTAVTLENFVVDPGNPATLTGKVLANDKVLADSTKLFDLDGSTLQPITTNTQAGTATLRGTTVKLSDDAASALNKAFSTDALKGGTTVGIATVIVKLPGQGQGQAQGQGPAQAPSGGVAAGGGSTSGVEHTGLLGAGAAALLVGAGAGAYAVRRRDASSNATS
;
A
#
# COMPACT_ATOMS: atom_id res chain seq x y z
N MET A 1 -55.13 38.17 4.67
CA MET A 1 -54.90 36.76 4.33
C MET A 1 -53.42 36.63 3.98
N VAL A 2 -52.59 36.08 4.87
CA VAL A 2 -51.15 35.91 4.65
C VAL A 2 -50.93 34.44 4.33
N THR A 3 -50.60 34.14 3.07
CA THR A 3 -50.21 32.80 2.63
C THR A 3 -48.72 32.62 2.93
N LEU A 4 -48.42 31.80 3.94
CA LEU A 4 -47.07 31.32 4.20
C LEU A 4 -46.78 30.14 3.26
N SER A 5 -46.01 30.40 2.21
CA SER A 5 -45.45 29.35 1.35
C SER A 5 -44.27 28.70 2.08
N SER A 6 -44.52 27.52 2.67
CA SER A 6 -43.48 26.66 3.22
C SER A 6 -42.60 26.14 2.07
N GLY A 7 -41.40 26.70 1.93
CA GLY A 7 -40.38 26.18 1.03
C GLY A 7 -39.93 24.81 1.51
N VAL A 8 -40.19 23.76 0.73
CA VAL A 8 -39.58 22.45 0.93
C VAL A 8 -38.09 22.55 0.57
N ALA A 9 -37.23 22.58 1.59
CA ALA A 9 -35.80 22.43 1.38
C ALA A 9 -35.56 20.98 0.93
N THR A 10 -35.32 20.78 -0.37
CA THR A 10 -34.84 19.50 -0.88
C THR A 10 -33.44 19.27 -0.32
N ALA A 11 -33.29 18.32 0.61
CA ALA A 11 -31.99 17.88 1.07
C ALA A 11 -31.16 17.43 -0.15
N ALA A 12 -29.96 18.00 -0.31
CA ALA A 12 -29.04 17.55 -1.34
C ALA A 12 -28.75 16.05 -1.15
N PRO A 13 -28.63 15.26 -2.23
CA PRO A 13 -28.22 13.87 -2.13
C PRO A 13 -26.89 13.80 -1.36
N GLN A 14 -26.89 13.10 -0.22
CA GLN A 14 -25.63 12.85 0.49
C GLN A 14 -24.80 11.89 -0.35
N ALA A 15 -23.54 12.26 -0.60
CA ALA A 15 -22.61 11.38 -1.28
C ALA A 15 -22.47 10.06 -0.50
N PRO A 16 -22.35 8.90 -1.17
CA PRO A 16 -22.18 7.62 -0.51
C PRO A 16 -20.98 7.66 0.45
N PRO A 17 -21.09 7.13 1.68
CA PRO A 17 -19.97 7.10 2.61
C PRO A 17 -18.85 6.19 2.08
N PRO A 18 -17.57 6.57 2.23
CA PRO A 18 -16.47 5.70 1.85
C PRO A 18 -16.36 4.49 2.79
N VAL A 19 -15.95 3.35 2.24
CA VAL A 19 -15.59 2.12 2.96
C VAL A 19 -14.26 2.30 3.70
N ALA A 20 -13.33 3.05 3.13
CA ALA A 20 -12.08 3.43 3.76
C ALA A 20 -11.66 4.82 3.28
N ASP A 21 -11.20 5.66 4.20
CA ASP A 21 -10.60 6.96 3.90
C ASP A 21 -9.26 7.07 4.63
N ILE A 22 -8.19 7.28 3.87
CA ILE A 22 -6.82 7.29 4.37
C ILE A 22 -6.16 8.59 3.89
N PRO A 23 -6.20 9.67 4.69
CA PRO A 23 -5.71 10.98 4.27
C PRO A 23 -4.19 11.06 4.18
N ASN A 24 -3.47 10.16 4.87
CA ASN A 24 -2.02 10.08 4.80
C ASN A 24 -1.56 8.63 4.73
N VAL A 25 -1.26 8.17 3.51
CA VAL A 25 -0.77 6.83 3.25
C VAL A 25 0.73 6.79 3.50
N THR A 26 1.15 6.08 4.56
CA THR A 26 2.57 5.82 4.83
C THR A 26 2.83 4.37 5.23
N GLY A 27 4.04 3.89 4.91
CA GLY A 27 4.65 2.76 5.62
C GLY A 27 4.22 1.36 5.19
N VAL A 28 4.00 1.12 3.90
CA VAL A 28 3.88 -0.21 3.28
C VAL A 28 4.46 -0.15 1.86
N SER A 29 3.82 -0.69 0.83
CA SER A 29 4.37 -0.74 -0.51
C SER A 29 3.31 -1.09 -1.55
N THR A 30 3.60 -0.72 -2.79
CA THR A 30 2.93 -1.27 -3.98
C THR A 30 3.84 -2.31 -4.59
N SER A 31 3.30 -3.51 -4.84
CA SER A 31 4.02 -4.59 -5.52
C SER A 31 3.36 -4.90 -6.86
N VAL A 32 4.16 -5.12 -7.90
CA VAL A 32 3.71 -5.50 -9.23
C VAL A 32 4.33 -6.84 -9.57
N ALA A 33 3.48 -7.87 -9.70
CA ALA A 33 3.91 -9.15 -10.26
C ALA A 33 4.08 -8.96 -11.76
N LEU A 34 5.32 -9.03 -12.25
CA LEU A 34 5.64 -8.81 -13.66
C LEU A 34 5.09 -9.96 -14.50
N ASP A 35 4.44 -9.61 -15.60
CA ASP A 35 3.91 -10.57 -16.55
C ASP A 35 5.06 -11.35 -17.22
N SER A 36 4.88 -12.66 -17.38
CA SER A 36 5.90 -13.53 -17.96
C SER A 36 6.13 -13.23 -19.45
N GLY A 37 5.08 -12.83 -20.17
CA GLY A 37 5.15 -12.36 -21.55
C GLY A 37 5.94 -11.07 -21.67
N PHE A 38 5.69 -10.10 -20.79
CA PHE A 38 6.48 -8.87 -20.72
C PHE A 38 7.95 -9.12 -20.41
N VAL A 39 8.26 -9.93 -19.40
CA VAL A 39 9.65 -10.28 -19.06
C VAL A 39 10.34 -11.03 -20.20
N SER A 40 9.60 -11.89 -20.91
CA SER A 40 10.14 -12.60 -22.09
C SER A 40 10.41 -11.65 -23.25
N ALA A 41 9.51 -10.69 -23.52
CA ALA A 41 9.71 -9.66 -24.53
C ALA A 41 10.95 -8.80 -24.23
N LEU A 42 11.14 -8.39 -22.96
CA LEU A 42 12.35 -7.67 -22.54
C LEU A 42 13.62 -8.50 -22.76
N LYS A 43 13.60 -9.79 -22.39
CA LYS A 43 14.74 -10.70 -22.61
C LYS A 43 15.07 -10.87 -24.09
N SER A 44 14.07 -11.02 -24.96
CA SER A 44 14.29 -11.10 -26.42
C SER A 44 14.89 -9.81 -27.01
N LEU A 45 14.75 -8.68 -26.32
CA LEU A 45 15.33 -7.40 -26.70
C LEU A 45 16.69 -7.13 -26.06
N ASP A 46 17.22 -8.08 -25.29
CA ASP A 46 18.41 -7.92 -24.46
C ASP A 46 18.28 -6.73 -23.48
N VAL A 47 17.04 -6.47 -23.04
CA VAL A 47 16.72 -5.44 -22.05
C VAL A 47 16.59 -6.11 -20.70
N ALA A 48 17.49 -5.80 -19.77
CA ALA A 48 17.44 -6.29 -18.40
C ALA A 48 16.72 -5.27 -17.50
N PRO A 49 15.54 -5.59 -16.93
CA PRO A 49 14.92 -4.78 -15.90
C PRO A 49 15.64 -4.98 -14.56
N SER A 50 15.91 -3.88 -13.87
CA SER A 50 16.53 -3.86 -12.54
C SER A 50 15.87 -2.77 -11.68
N PRO A 51 15.85 -2.92 -10.34
CA PRO A 51 15.34 -1.87 -9.46
C PRO A 51 16.22 -0.63 -9.50
N SER A 52 15.62 0.54 -9.33
CA SER A 52 16.32 1.81 -9.06
C SER A 52 15.88 2.40 -7.71
N GLY A 53 16.81 3.06 -7.02
CA GLY A 53 16.57 3.72 -5.74
C GLY A 53 16.11 2.74 -4.65
N LYS A 54 14.96 3.03 -4.02
CA LYS A 54 14.37 2.24 -2.94
C LYS A 54 13.49 1.07 -3.43
N ALA A 55 13.34 0.91 -4.75
CA ALA A 55 12.61 -0.22 -5.31
C ALA A 55 13.37 -1.54 -5.07
N LYS A 56 12.63 -2.64 -5.06
CA LYS A 56 13.18 -4.00 -5.02
C LYS A 56 12.56 -4.81 -6.14
N VAL A 57 13.34 -5.68 -6.78
CA VAL A 57 12.81 -6.70 -7.70
C VAL A 57 13.32 -8.04 -7.22
N ASP A 58 12.42 -8.94 -6.86
CA ASP A 58 12.73 -10.31 -6.44
C ASP A 58 11.69 -11.26 -6.98
N ASN A 59 12.12 -12.43 -7.49
CA ASN A 59 11.23 -13.48 -8.00
C ASN A 59 10.14 -12.99 -8.97
N GLY A 60 10.47 -12.04 -9.85
CA GLY A 60 9.52 -11.47 -10.81
C GLY A 60 8.52 -10.47 -10.21
N VAL A 61 8.70 -10.05 -8.96
CA VAL A 61 7.86 -9.06 -8.29
C VAL A 61 8.67 -7.79 -8.05
N ALA A 62 8.22 -6.68 -8.64
CA ALA A 62 8.76 -5.35 -8.38
C ALA A 62 7.99 -4.71 -7.21
N THR A 63 8.68 -4.25 -6.18
CA THR A 63 8.09 -3.64 -4.98
C THR A 63 8.61 -2.22 -4.81
N PHE A 64 7.69 -1.29 -4.64
CA PHE A 64 7.90 0.15 -4.53
C PHE A 64 7.37 0.64 -3.18
N PRO A 65 8.23 1.14 -2.28
CA PRO A 65 7.79 1.76 -1.04
C PRO A 65 6.88 2.96 -1.28
N ILE A 66 5.77 3.04 -0.54
CA ILE A 66 4.88 4.21 -0.59
C ILE A 66 5.46 5.28 0.32
N THR A 67 5.70 6.45 -0.24
CA THR A 67 6.31 7.62 0.42
C THR A 67 5.31 8.67 0.86
N GLY A 68 4.10 8.65 0.31
CA GLY A 68 3.02 9.56 0.67
C GLY A 68 1.80 9.37 -0.22
N GLY A 69 0.79 10.22 0.01
CA GLY A 69 -0.44 10.22 -0.75
C GLY A 69 -1.69 10.07 0.11
N HIS A 70 -2.84 9.98 -0.53
CA HIS A 70 -4.14 9.76 0.08
C HIS A 70 -4.95 8.77 -0.75
N VAL A 71 -5.81 7.99 -0.12
CA VAL A 71 -6.69 7.05 -0.81
C VAL A 71 -8.06 7.04 -0.13
N THR A 72 -9.10 7.12 -0.96
CA THR A 72 -10.49 6.94 -0.56
C THR A 72 -11.08 5.78 -1.37
N VAL A 73 -11.73 4.84 -0.70
CA VAL A 73 -12.34 3.65 -1.30
C VAL A 73 -13.81 3.65 -0.99
N TYR A 74 -14.64 3.59 -2.01
CA TYR A 74 -16.10 3.46 -1.96
C TYR A 74 -16.51 2.03 -2.23
N LYS A 75 -17.80 1.74 -2.01
CA LYS A 75 -18.37 0.47 -2.42
C LYS A 75 -18.48 0.42 -3.96
N PRO A 76 -18.12 -0.69 -4.61
CA PRO A 76 -18.32 -0.83 -6.06
C PRO A 76 -19.78 -0.56 -6.45
N GLY A 77 -19.97 0.32 -7.43
CA GLY A 77 -21.30 0.74 -7.92
C GLY A 77 -21.85 2.03 -7.30
N ASP A 78 -21.32 2.48 -6.16
CA ASP A 78 -21.75 3.72 -5.51
C ASP A 78 -21.07 4.95 -6.14
N VAL A 79 -19.78 4.82 -6.46
CA VAL A 79 -18.94 5.86 -7.10
C VAL A 79 -18.06 5.20 -8.15
N ASP A 80 -17.90 5.83 -9.31
CA ASP A 80 -16.99 5.41 -10.38
C ASP A 80 -15.93 6.49 -10.65
N PRO A 81 -14.62 6.19 -10.50
CA PRO A 81 -14.05 4.95 -9.99
C PRO A 81 -14.26 4.84 -8.47
N TYR A 82 -14.46 3.62 -7.98
CA TYR A 82 -14.69 3.39 -6.54
C TYR A 82 -13.41 3.48 -5.70
N VAL A 83 -12.24 3.61 -6.33
CA VAL A 83 -10.96 3.92 -5.67
C VAL A 83 -10.50 5.26 -6.21
N GLN A 84 -10.21 6.20 -5.31
CA GLN A 84 -9.77 7.54 -5.65
C GLN A 84 -8.57 7.92 -4.79
N GLY A 85 -7.74 8.84 -5.30
CA GLY A 85 -6.67 9.44 -4.54
C GLY A 85 -5.38 9.57 -5.33
N MET A 86 -4.25 9.49 -4.64
CA MET A 86 -2.91 9.57 -5.22
C MET A 86 -1.93 8.84 -4.32
N LEU A 87 -1.06 8.01 -4.89
CA LEU A 87 0.02 7.34 -4.16
C LEU A 87 1.37 7.72 -4.76
N MET A 88 2.31 8.14 -3.91
CA MET A 88 3.64 8.58 -4.31
C MET A 88 4.70 7.57 -3.91
N HIS A 89 5.64 7.27 -4.80
CA HIS A 89 6.73 6.30 -4.62
C HIS A 89 8.11 6.94 -4.83
N GLU A 90 8.30 8.14 -4.29
CA GLU A 90 9.49 8.98 -4.49
C GLU A 90 10.81 8.26 -4.20
N GLY A 91 11.78 8.44 -5.09
CA GLY A 91 13.09 7.80 -5.01
C GLY A 91 13.04 6.27 -5.19
N SER A 92 12.02 5.75 -5.85
CA SER A 92 11.90 4.35 -6.28
C SER A 92 11.67 4.32 -7.79
N GLY A 93 12.19 3.29 -8.48
CA GLY A 93 12.08 3.20 -9.92
C GLY A 93 12.45 1.86 -10.52
N LEU A 94 12.40 1.79 -11.84
CA LEU A 94 12.87 0.69 -12.68
C LEU A 94 13.91 1.20 -13.67
N LYS A 95 15.05 0.52 -13.73
CA LYS A 95 16.10 0.76 -14.71
C LYS A 95 16.09 -0.36 -15.74
N LEU A 96 15.92 0.01 -17.00
CA LEU A 96 15.95 -0.84 -18.18
C LEU A 96 17.29 -0.61 -18.89
N THR A 97 18.11 -1.66 -18.98
CA THR A 97 19.45 -1.55 -19.59
C THR A 97 19.58 -2.47 -20.79
N LYS A 98 20.12 -1.95 -21.89
CA LYS A 98 20.48 -2.71 -23.10
C LYS A 98 21.83 -2.24 -23.61
N GLY A 99 22.85 -3.09 -23.52
CA GLY A 99 24.23 -2.72 -23.87
C GLY A 99 24.67 -1.46 -23.11
N GLY A 100 25.06 -0.41 -23.85
CA GLY A 100 25.46 0.88 -23.29
C GLY A 100 24.33 1.87 -22.99
N THR A 101 23.07 1.54 -23.33
CA THR A 101 21.92 2.42 -23.10
C THR A 101 21.20 2.02 -21.82
N ALA A 102 21.00 2.99 -20.93
CA ALA A 102 20.21 2.85 -19.73
C ALA A 102 19.03 3.82 -19.73
N VAL A 103 17.82 3.32 -19.51
CA VAL A 103 16.62 4.13 -19.28
C VAL A 103 16.13 3.90 -17.86
N THR A 104 16.05 4.96 -17.07
CA THR A 104 15.55 4.91 -15.69
C THR A 104 14.17 5.56 -15.65
N LEU A 105 13.20 4.83 -15.14
CA LEU A 105 11.86 5.29 -14.83
C LEU A 105 11.77 5.41 -13.30
N GLU A 106 11.56 6.60 -12.75
CA GLU A 106 11.59 6.83 -11.30
C GLU A 106 10.54 7.83 -10.83
N ASN A 107 10.38 7.96 -9.51
CA ASN A 107 9.45 8.87 -8.84
C ASN A 107 8.02 8.66 -9.34
N PHE A 108 7.53 7.43 -9.17
CA PHE A 108 6.21 7.05 -9.63
C PHE A 108 5.12 7.72 -8.80
N VAL A 109 4.09 8.18 -9.51
CA VAL A 109 2.84 8.66 -8.93
C VAL A 109 1.70 7.87 -9.56
N VAL A 110 0.94 7.18 -8.71
CA VAL A 110 -0.23 6.38 -9.09
C VAL A 110 -1.47 7.19 -8.80
N ASP A 111 -2.27 7.43 -9.83
CA ASP A 111 -3.58 8.06 -9.77
C ASP A 111 -4.64 7.01 -10.16
N PRO A 112 -5.41 6.45 -9.20
CA PRO A 112 -6.50 5.51 -9.47
C PRO A 112 -7.79 6.17 -9.96
N GLY A 113 -7.78 7.49 -10.25
CA GLY A 113 -8.91 8.23 -10.79
C GLY A 113 -9.38 7.79 -12.18
N ASN A 114 -10.10 8.65 -12.89
CA ASN A 114 -10.57 8.35 -14.25
C ASN A 114 -10.07 9.40 -15.24
N PRO A 115 -9.05 9.10 -16.07
CA PRO A 115 -8.43 7.79 -16.26
C PRO A 115 -7.45 7.40 -15.14
N ALA A 116 -7.35 6.10 -14.85
CA ALA A 116 -6.39 5.59 -13.89
C ALA A 116 -5.00 5.47 -14.55
N THR A 117 -4.00 6.15 -14.02
CA THR A 117 -2.69 6.28 -14.65
C THR A 117 -1.53 6.18 -13.66
N LEU A 118 -0.37 5.79 -14.17
CA LEU A 118 0.89 5.88 -13.47
C LEU A 118 1.81 6.82 -14.24
N THR A 119 2.23 7.89 -13.58
CA THR A 119 3.17 8.87 -14.12
C THR A 119 4.52 8.78 -13.42
N GLY A 120 5.57 9.25 -14.08
CA GLY A 120 6.89 9.30 -13.46
C GLY A 120 7.90 10.05 -14.31
N LYS A 121 9.09 10.17 -13.75
CA LYS A 121 10.26 10.76 -14.38
C LYS A 121 10.99 9.74 -15.23
N VAL A 122 11.46 10.18 -16.40
CA VAL A 122 12.20 9.35 -17.35
C VAL A 122 13.58 9.96 -17.56
N LEU A 123 14.60 9.14 -17.38
CA LEU A 123 15.99 9.48 -17.67
C LEU A 123 16.55 8.49 -18.68
N ALA A 124 17.34 8.98 -19.63
CA ALA A 124 18.17 8.15 -20.49
C ALA A 124 19.63 8.53 -20.29
N ASN A 125 20.47 7.55 -19.91
CA ASN A 125 21.87 7.75 -19.55
C ASN A 125 22.04 8.93 -18.57
N ASP A 126 21.23 8.92 -17.51
CA ASP A 126 21.18 9.93 -16.43
C ASP A 126 20.76 11.35 -16.85
N LYS A 127 20.38 11.55 -18.13
CA LYS A 127 19.78 12.79 -18.62
C LYS A 127 18.27 12.72 -18.56
N VAL A 128 17.65 13.71 -17.93
CA VAL A 128 16.19 13.83 -17.90
C VAL A 128 15.63 14.00 -19.31
N LEU A 129 14.71 13.10 -19.69
CA LEU A 129 13.92 13.17 -20.92
C LEU A 129 12.53 13.72 -20.67
N ALA A 130 11.94 13.40 -19.51
CA ALA A 130 10.66 13.91 -19.05
C ALA A 130 10.64 13.93 -17.52
N ASP A 131 10.20 15.03 -16.91
CA ASP A 131 10.10 15.15 -15.45
C ASP A 131 8.85 14.48 -14.87
N SER A 132 7.74 14.52 -15.61
CA SER A 132 6.52 13.79 -15.28
C SER A 132 5.77 13.50 -16.56
N THR A 133 5.73 12.24 -16.97
CA THR A 133 4.95 11.78 -18.11
C THR A 133 4.17 10.53 -17.75
N LYS A 134 3.08 10.28 -18.47
CA LYS A 134 2.31 9.05 -18.35
C LYS A 134 3.17 7.87 -18.84
N LEU A 135 3.38 6.90 -17.96
CA LEU A 135 4.19 5.71 -18.25
C LEU A 135 3.31 4.50 -18.49
N PHE A 136 2.31 4.31 -17.61
CA PHE A 136 1.42 3.17 -17.66
C PHE A 136 -0.04 3.58 -17.51
N ASP A 137 -0.89 2.85 -18.20
CA ASP A 137 -2.33 2.81 -18.01
C ASP A 137 -2.66 1.78 -16.93
N LEU A 138 -3.58 2.14 -16.04
CA LEU A 138 -4.03 1.25 -14.98
C LEU A 138 -5.46 0.81 -15.28
N ASP A 139 -5.66 -0.50 -15.32
CA ASP A 139 -6.96 -1.10 -15.57
C ASP A 139 -7.48 -1.73 -14.28
N GLY A 140 -8.47 -1.07 -13.69
CA GLY A 140 -9.13 -1.48 -12.46
C GLY A 140 -10.27 -2.47 -12.66
N SER A 141 -10.59 -2.89 -13.90
CA SER A 141 -11.72 -3.80 -14.17
C SER A 141 -11.59 -5.17 -13.49
N THR A 142 -10.35 -5.58 -13.17
CA THR A 142 -10.01 -6.82 -12.48
C THR A 142 -9.72 -6.62 -10.99
N LEU A 143 -9.98 -5.43 -10.45
CA LEU A 143 -9.77 -5.16 -9.03
C LEU A 143 -10.69 -6.03 -8.17
N GLN A 144 -10.09 -6.63 -7.15
CA GLN A 144 -10.81 -7.35 -6.11
C GLN A 144 -11.35 -6.36 -5.07
N PRO A 145 -12.41 -6.74 -4.33
CA PRO A 145 -12.83 -6.00 -3.15
C PRO A 145 -11.66 -5.80 -2.18
N ILE A 146 -11.63 -4.63 -1.55
CA ILE A 146 -10.65 -4.31 -0.52
C ILE A 146 -10.70 -5.34 0.62
N THR A 147 -9.55 -5.88 1.00
CA THR A 147 -9.43 -6.75 2.17
C THR A 147 -8.77 -5.96 3.30
N THR A 148 -9.45 -5.86 4.44
CA THR A 148 -8.89 -5.26 5.66
C THR A 148 -8.40 -6.33 6.62
N ASN A 149 -7.16 -6.21 7.07
CA ASN A 149 -6.62 -7.00 8.17
C ASN A 149 -6.55 -6.11 9.43
N THR A 150 -7.50 -6.30 10.33
CA THR A 150 -7.61 -5.52 11.57
C THR A 150 -6.53 -5.84 12.60
N GLN A 151 -5.94 -7.03 12.55
CA GLN A 151 -4.85 -7.42 13.45
C GLN A 151 -3.52 -6.79 13.03
N ALA A 152 -3.30 -6.67 11.72
CA ALA A 152 -2.12 -6.02 11.15
C ALA A 152 -2.29 -4.50 10.97
N GLY A 153 -3.50 -3.97 11.11
CA GLY A 153 -3.83 -2.57 10.84
C GLY A 153 -3.61 -2.18 9.37
N THR A 154 -3.88 -3.09 8.43
CA THR A 154 -3.63 -2.87 7.00
C THR A 154 -4.87 -3.10 6.14
N ALA A 155 -4.91 -2.44 5.00
CA ALA A 155 -5.83 -2.70 3.91
C ALA A 155 -5.06 -3.10 2.66
N THR A 156 -5.61 -4.04 1.91
CA THR A 156 -4.99 -4.60 0.69
C THR A 156 -5.96 -4.48 -0.47
N LEU A 157 -5.50 -3.87 -1.57
CA LEU A 157 -6.16 -3.84 -2.86
C LEU A 157 -5.33 -4.63 -3.86
N ARG A 158 -5.98 -5.46 -4.68
CA ARG A 158 -5.31 -6.36 -5.64
C ARG A 158 -6.03 -6.39 -6.95
N GLY A 159 -5.28 -6.64 -8.02
CA GLY A 159 -5.86 -6.96 -9.32
C GLY A 159 -5.90 -5.78 -10.27
N THR A 160 -5.21 -4.67 -10.01
CA THR A 160 -5.03 -3.64 -11.04
C THR A 160 -4.07 -4.16 -12.09
N THR A 161 -4.52 -4.22 -13.34
CA THR A 161 -3.64 -4.57 -14.46
C THR A 161 -2.86 -3.34 -14.89
N VAL A 162 -1.54 -3.43 -14.95
CA VAL A 162 -0.65 -2.34 -15.38
C VAL A 162 -0.31 -2.56 -16.85
N LYS A 163 -0.62 -1.60 -17.71
CA LYS A 163 -0.39 -1.66 -19.15
C LYS A 163 0.59 -0.56 -19.58
N LEU A 164 1.52 -0.88 -20.46
CA LEU A 164 2.44 0.11 -21.04
C LEU A 164 1.66 1.12 -21.88
N SER A 165 1.85 2.42 -21.65
CA SER A 165 1.20 3.44 -22.49
C SER A 165 1.86 3.53 -23.88
N ASP A 166 1.13 4.02 -24.88
CA ASP A 166 1.65 4.19 -26.25
C ASP A 166 2.85 5.15 -26.31
N ASP A 167 2.80 6.24 -25.55
CA ASP A 167 3.88 7.23 -25.48
C ASP A 167 5.14 6.64 -24.84
N ALA A 168 4.98 5.88 -23.75
CA ALA A 168 6.10 5.20 -23.11
C ALA A 168 6.69 4.10 -23.99
N ALA A 169 5.85 3.30 -24.65
CA ALA A 169 6.30 2.29 -25.60
C ALA A 169 7.12 2.92 -26.73
N SER A 170 6.61 4.02 -27.29
CA SER A 170 7.29 4.78 -28.35
C SER A 170 8.63 5.36 -27.89
N ALA A 171 8.70 5.90 -26.69
CA ALA A 171 9.94 6.43 -26.11
C ALA A 171 10.98 5.34 -25.86
N LEU A 172 10.58 4.20 -25.29
CA LEU A 172 11.47 3.06 -25.05
C LEU A 172 11.96 2.43 -26.35
N ASN A 173 11.08 2.29 -27.34
CA ASN A 173 11.41 1.83 -28.67
C ASN A 173 12.47 2.71 -29.34
N LYS A 174 12.32 4.03 -29.26
CA LYS A 174 13.34 4.99 -29.74
C LYS A 174 14.66 4.84 -28.99
N ALA A 175 14.62 4.73 -27.66
CA ALA A 175 15.84 4.61 -26.83
C ALA A 175 16.62 3.33 -27.11
N PHE A 176 15.93 2.20 -27.34
CA PHE A 176 16.54 0.89 -27.58
C PHE A 176 16.65 0.50 -29.05
N SER A 177 16.28 1.41 -29.96
CA SER A 177 16.21 1.21 -31.41
C SER A 177 15.48 -0.09 -31.78
N THR A 178 14.25 -0.22 -31.30
CA THR A 178 13.36 -1.37 -31.52
C THR A 178 11.93 -0.90 -31.75
N ASP A 179 11.06 -1.78 -32.21
CA ASP A 179 9.62 -1.57 -32.38
C ASP A 179 8.79 -2.64 -31.65
N ALA A 180 9.43 -3.51 -30.87
CA ALA A 180 8.80 -4.67 -30.26
C ALA A 180 7.89 -4.32 -29.08
N LEU A 181 8.12 -3.20 -28.38
CA LEU A 181 7.26 -2.76 -27.29
C LEU A 181 6.02 -2.09 -27.88
N LYS A 182 4.83 -2.59 -27.58
CA LYS A 182 3.57 -2.01 -28.02
C LYS A 182 2.84 -1.39 -26.84
N GLY A 183 2.17 -0.25 -27.03
CA GLY A 183 1.24 0.25 -26.03
C GLY A 183 0.09 -0.75 -25.80
N GLY A 184 -0.49 -0.70 -24.62
CA GLY A 184 -1.46 -1.68 -24.13
C GLY A 184 -0.84 -3.01 -23.67
N THR A 185 0.47 -3.24 -23.86
CA THR A 185 1.14 -4.46 -23.37
C THR A 185 1.00 -4.57 -21.86
N THR A 186 0.46 -5.69 -21.38
CA THR A 186 0.38 -5.98 -19.95
C THR A 186 1.77 -6.14 -19.38
N VAL A 187 2.12 -5.28 -18.43
CA VAL A 187 3.41 -5.28 -17.72
C VAL A 187 3.33 -6.17 -16.49
N GLY A 188 2.15 -6.22 -15.84
CA GLY A 188 1.95 -7.01 -14.64
C GLY A 188 0.67 -6.68 -13.90
N ILE A 189 0.51 -7.29 -12.73
CA ILE A 189 -0.64 -7.11 -11.85
C ILE A 189 -0.18 -6.46 -10.54
N ALA A 190 -0.78 -5.34 -10.17
CA ALA A 190 -0.46 -4.61 -8.97
C ALA A 190 -1.26 -5.09 -7.74
N THR A 191 -0.58 -5.06 -6.60
CA THR A 191 -1.11 -5.21 -5.25
C THR A 191 -0.65 -4.00 -4.44
N VAL A 192 -1.58 -3.28 -3.84
CA VAL A 192 -1.31 -2.14 -2.97
C VAL A 192 -1.67 -2.54 -1.55
N ILE A 193 -0.74 -2.31 -0.62
CA ILE A 193 -0.99 -2.47 0.81
C ILE A 193 -0.81 -1.10 1.45
N VAL A 194 -1.78 -0.70 2.27
CA VAL A 194 -1.79 0.57 3.01
C VAL A 194 -2.05 0.32 4.49
N LYS A 195 -1.55 1.19 5.37
CA LYS A 195 -1.91 1.18 6.79
C LYS A 195 -3.24 1.89 6.99
N LEU A 196 -4.11 1.31 7.80
CA LEU A 196 -5.37 1.92 8.19
C LEU A 196 -5.13 2.94 9.30
N PRO A 197 -5.72 4.15 9.23
CA PRO A 197 -5.69 5.09 10.34
C PRO A 197 -6.52 4.50 11.50
N GLY A 198 -5.92 4.36 12.69
CA GLY A 198 -6.68 4.08 13.92
C GLY A 198 -6.62 2.68 14.54
N GLN A 199 -5.62 1.83 14.26
CA GLN A 199 -5.44 0.55 14.99
C GLN A 199 -4.08 0.35 15.67
N GLY A 200 -3.18 1.34 15.59
CA GLY A 200 -1.83 1.25 16.16
C GLY A 200 -1.39 2.44 17.02
N GLN A 201 -2.30 3.36 17.32
CA GLN A 201 -2.06 4.39 18.32
C GLN A 201 -3.29 4.38 19.21
N GLY A 202 -3.07 4.15 20.50
CA GLY A 202 -4.12 4.29 21.49
C GLY A 202 -4.88 5.58 21.19
N GLN A 203 -6.19 5.48 21.31
CA GLN A 203 -7.00 6.65 21.63
C GLN A 203 -6.37 7.25 22.90
N ALA A 204 -5.36 8.10 22.75
CA ALA A 204 -5.18 9.20 23.66
C ALA A 204 -6.42 10.05 23.41
N GLN A 205 -7.50 9.66 24.09
CA GLN A 205 -8.61 10.53 24.38
C GLN A 205 -7.96 11.82 24.84
N GLY A 206 -7.98 12.81 23.95
CA GLY A 206 -7.59 14.16 24.29
C GLY A 206 -8.38 14.51 25.53
N GLN A 207 -7.66 14.65 26.63
CA GLN A 207 -8.15 15.23 27.86
C GLN A 207 -8.67 16.62 27.50
N GLY A 208 -9.96 16.72 27.22
CA GLY A 208 -10.66 17.97 27.40
C GLY A 208 -10.55 18.32 28.88
N PRO A 209 -10.26 19.58 29.26
CA PRO A 209 -10.30 19.96 30.66
C PRO A 209 -11.71 19.69 31.17
N ALA A 210 -11.82 18.84 32.18
CA ALA A 210 -13.07 18.56 32.87
C ALA A 210 -13.64 19.87 33.41
N GLN A 211 -14.67 20.40 32.73
CA GLN A 211 -15.54 21.41 33.31
C GLN A 211 -16.36 20.71 34.39
N ALA A 212 -16.01 21.00 35.64
CA ALA A 212 -16.78 20.61 36.80
C ALA A 212 -18.19 21.21 36.73
N PRO A 213 -19.26 20.43 36.97
CA PRO A 213 -20.52 20.99 37.40
C PRO A 213 -20.40 21.31 38.90
N SER A 214 -20.29 22.60 39.21
CA SER A 214 -20.49 23.12 40.56
C SER A 214 -21.97 22.99 40.94
N GLY A 215 -22.28 22.01 41.78
CA GLY A 215 -23.59 21.85 42.42
C GLY A 215 -23.40 21.31 43.82
N GLY A 216 -23.41 22.21 44.82
CA GLY A 216 -23.34 21.85 46.22
C GLY A 216 -24.70 21.47 46.79
N VAL A 217 -24.73 20.50 47.70
CA VAL A 217 -25.60 20.48 48.88
C VAL A 217 -25.05 19.55 49.97
N ALA A 218 -25.01 20.14 51.18
CA ALA A 218 -25.29 19.60 52.51
C ALA A 218 -24.57 18.34 53.04
N ALA A 219 -23.80 18.58 54.11
CA ALA A 219 -23.25 17.61 55.04
C ALA A 219 -24.31 16.98 55.98
N GLY A 220 -24.06 15.73 56.36
CA GLY A 220 -24.67 14.97 57.46
C GLY A 220 -24.32 13.49 57.23
N GLY A 221 -23.57 12.75 58.06
CA GLY A 221 -23.44 12.77 59.51
C GLY A 221 -24.04 11.46 60.03
N GLY A 222 -23.22 10.46 60.38
CA GLY A 222 -23.67 9.28 61.14
C GLY A 222 -23.00 7.95 60.80
N SER A 223 -22.15 7.48 61.71
CA SER A 223 -21.55 6.14 61.76
C SER A 223 -22.56 5.05 62.14
N THR A 224 -22.39 3.81 61.63
CA THR A 224 -22.56 2.60 62.45
C THR A 224 -21.57 1.52 62.03
N SER A 225 -20.95 0.95 63.06
CA SER A 225 -19.90 -0.06 63.08
C SER A 225 -20.33 -1.45 62.60
N GLY A 226 -19.35 -2.19 62.10
CA GLY A 226 -19.07 -3.58 62.48
C GLY A 226 -19.95 -4.69 61.91
N VAL A 227 -19.36 -5.57 61.09
CA VAL A 227 -19.12 -6.97 61.49
C VAL A 227 -18.05 -7.60 60.59
N GLU A 228 -17.12 -8.25 61.25
CA GLU A 228 -16.04 -9.04 60.68
C GLU A 228 -16.58 -10.39 60.18
N HIS A 229 -16.00 -10.93 59.10
CA HIS A 229 -15.94 -12.38 58.91
C HIS A 229 -14.72 -12.77 58.05
N THR A 230 -13.67 -13.10 58.79
CA THR A 230 -12.74 -14.23 58.65
C THR A 230 -12.91 -15.16 57.44
N GLY A 231 -11.88 -15.22 56.61
CA GLY A 231 -11.24 -16.46 56.14
C GLY A 231 -11.85 -17.19 54.94
N LEU A 232 -11.09 -17.27 53.84
CA LEU A 232 -10.60 -18.57 53.35
C LEU A 232 -9.41 -18.41 52.41
N LEU A 233 -8.34 -19.10 52.76
CA LEU A 233 -7.13 -19.33 51.97
C LEU A 233 -7.45 -20.18 50.74
N GLY A 234 -7.00 -19.74 49.56
CA GLY A 234 -7.03 -20.52 48.32
C GLY A 234 -5.68 -20.44 47.61
N ALA A 235 -4.73 -21.25 48.07
CA ALA A 235 -3.49 -21.50 47.36
C ALA A 235 -3.77 -22.26 46.05
N GLY A 236 -3.16 -21.83 44.95
CA GLY A 236 -3.19 -22.52 43.67
C GLY A 236 -1.91 -22.24 42.89
N ALA A 237 -0.90 -23.07 43.14
CA ALA A 237 0.39 -23.01 42.47
C ALA A 237 0.39 -23.83 41.15
N ALA A 238 1.22 -23.34 40.23
CA ALA A 238 2.02 -24.07 39.23
C ALA A 238 1.35 -24.83 38.07
N ALA A 239 1.69 -24.39 36.85
CA ALA A 239 2.34 -25.25 35.84
C ALA A 239 3.10 -24.39 34.80
N LEU A 240 4.42 -24.28 34.97
CA LEU A 240 5.38 -23.94 33.92
C LEU A 240 5.68 -25.24 33.16
N LEU A 241 5.42 -25.30 31.85
CA LEU A 241 5.88 -26.39 30.98
C LEU A 241 6.89 -25.90 29.95
N VAL A 242 8.16 -26.19 30.26
CA VAL A 242 9.29 -26.14 29.33
C VAL A 242 8.93 -26.81 27.99
N GLY A 243 9.10 -26.07 26.89
CA GLY A 243 9.09 -26.58 25.52
C GLY A 243 10.37 -26.15 24.81
N ALA A 244 11.48 -26.85 25.09
CA ALA A 244 12.73 -26.72 24.37
C ALA A 244 12.60 -27.32 22.96
N GLY A 245 12.78 -26.50 21.93
CA GLY A 245 12.84 -26.93 20.53
C GLY A 245 14.08 -26.36 19.86
N ALA A 246 15.26 -26.89 20.22
CA ALA A 246 16.50 -26.66 19.50
C ALA A 246 16.51 -27.53 18.22
N GLY A 247 16.18 -26.93 17.08
CA GLY A 247 16.37 -27.51 15.74
C GLY A 247 17.62 -26.92 15.11
N ALA A 248 18.68 -27.74 15.05
CA ALA A 248 20.03 -27.35 14.68
C ALA A 248 20.19 -26.82 13.25
N TYR A 249 21.01 -25.77 13.13
CA TYR A 249 21.66 -25.32 11.92
C TYR A 249 22.59 -26.43 11.39
N ALA A 250 22.27 -27.03 10.25
CA ALA A 250 23.20 -27.90 9.52
C ALA A 250 24.04 -27.04 8.56
N VAL A 251 25.23 -26.65 9.01
CA VAL A 251 26.30 -26.11 8.16
C VAL A 251 26.86 -27.25 7.32
N ARG A 252 26.56 -27.26 6.01
CA ARG A 252 27.26 -28.13 5.07
C ARG A 252 28.58 -27.46 4.68
N ARG A 253 29.67 -27.94 5.30
CA ARG A 253 31.03 -27.58 4.89
C ARG A 253 31.31 -28.11 3.48
N ARG A 254 31.99 -27.27 2.71
CA ARG A 254 32.64 -27.62 1.44
C ARG A 254 33.78 -28.58 1.76
N ASP A 255 33.76 -29.77 1.16
CA ASP A 255 34.99 -30.49 0.88
C ASP A 255 35.42 -30.14 -0.53
N ALA A 256 36.44 -29.30 -0.61
CA ALA A 256 37.32 -29.24 -1.75
C ALA A 256 38.38 -30.32 -1.52
N SER A 257 38.37 -31.35 -2.37
CA SER A 257 39.55 -32.18 -2.62
C SER A 257 39.77 -32.23 -4.12
N SER A 258 40.84 -31.57 -4.50
CA SER A 258 41.51 -31.58 -5.79
C SER A 258 42.20 -32.93 -6.04
N ASN A 259 42.65 -33.12 -7.28
CA ASN A 259 43.51 -34.18 -7.85
C ASN A 259 42.81 -35.46 -8.32
N ALA A 260 43.19 -36.07 -9.44
CA ALA A 260 44.09 -35.77 -10.56
C ALA A 260 43.96 -36.97 -11.54
N THR A 261 44.38 -36.80 -12.80
CA THR A 261 45.03 -37.82 -13.69
C THR A 261 44.49 -39.26 -13.66
N SER A 262 44.06 -39.87 -14.76
CA SER A 262 44.70 -39.99 -16.07
C SER A 262 43.76 -40.67 -17.05
#